data_AF-A0A3E3E0Z9-F1
#
_entry.id   AF-A0A3E3E0Z9-F1
#
_cell.length_a   1.000
_cell.length_b   1.000
_cell.length_c   1.000
_cell.angle_alpha   90.00
_cell.angle_beta   90.00
_cell.angle_gamma   90.00
#
_symmetry.space_group_name_H-M   'P 1'
#
loop_
_entity.id
_entity.type
_entity.pdbx_description
1 polymer ?
#
loop_
_entity_poly.entity_id
_entity_poly.type
_entity_poly.pdbx_seq_one_letter_code
_entity_poly.pdbx_strand_id
1 'polypeptide(L)'
;MLNGKTITIKLINRLNNERDEGDLSVSKTVIGKDIDTSKRFKFIVTLNDKSINGNYGDMEFKNGVSSFELKHGQSKIAKGLPLSVKYSVKESNYNGYKVKSINSTGEINNKISNVKFENHKISKGSSVKNSPETGDDNNLYMYIILLAASVIMISIVSFTINKNNTK
;
A
#
# COMPACT_ATOMS: atom_id res chain seq x y z
N MET A 1 -16.76 56.74 43.76
CA MET A 1 -16.40 56.76 42.32
C MET A 1 -15.87 55.38 41.97
N LEU A 2 -16.57 54.63 41.10
CA LEU A 2 -16.16 53.28 40.71
C LEU A 2 -15.30 53.37 39.44
N ASN A 3 -14.01 53.04 39.55
CA ASN A 3 -13.08 52.95 38.42
C ASN A 3 -13.32 51.64 37.68
N GLY A 4 -14.09 51.69 36.59
CA GLY A 4 -14.31 50.54 35.71
C GLY A 4 -13.02 50.13 34.99
N LYS A 5 -12.46 48.98 35.35
CA LYS A 5 -11.34 48.35 34.64
C LYS A 5 -11.89 47.52 33.48
N THR A 6 -11.62 47.93 32.25
CA THR A 6 -11.98 47.14 31.06
C THR A 6 -11.06 45.92 30.95
N ILE A 7 -11.66 44.72 30.88
CA ILE A 7 -10.93 43.48 30.57
C ILE A 7 -11.08 43.24 29.07
N THR A 8 -9.99 43.40 28.34
CA THR A 8 -9.94 43.07 26.91
C THR A 8 -9.68 41.58 26.74
N ILE A 9 -10.69 40.82 26.30
CA ILE A 9 -10.52 39.42 25.91
C ILE A 9 -10.13 39.39 24.42
N LYS A 10 -8.86 39.12 24.11
CA LYS A 10 -8.44 38.81 22.75
C LYS A 10 -8.87 37.38 22.42
N LEU A 11 -9.91 37.23 21.61
CA LEU A 11 -10.21 35.96 20.93
C LEU A 11 -9.17 35.78 19.82
N ILE A 12 -8.25 34.81 20.00
CA ILE A 12 -7.31 34.40 18.96
C ILE A 12 -7.95 33.22 18.23
N ASN A 13 -8.40 33.44 17.00
CA ASN A 13 -8.77 32.34 16.11
C ASN A 13 -7.50 31.54 15.78
N ARG A 14 -7.36 30.33 16.34
CA ARG A 14 -6.28 29.41 15.98
C ARG A 14 -6.78 28.52 14.85
N LEU A 15 -6.27 28.73 13.63
CA LEU A 15 -6.48 27.81 12.52
C LEU A 15 -5.69 26.52 12.80
N ASN A 16 -6.33 25.55 13.46
CA ASN A 16 -5.81 24.19 13.49
C ASN A 16 -6.06 23.57 12.11
N ASN A 17 -5.11 23.71 11.20
CA ASN A 17 -5.20 23.12 9.85
C ASN A 17 -4.77 21.65 9.91
N GLU A 18 -5.39 20.85 10.78
CA GLU A 18 -5.25 19.40 10.74
C GLU A 18 -6.08 18.91 9.57
N ARG A 19 -5.40 18.35 8.56
CA ARG A 19 -6.10 17.68 7.47
C ARG A 19 -6.62 16.35 7.99
N ASP A 20 -7.92 16.14 7.87
CA ASP A 20 -8.58 14.86 8.15
C ASP A 20 -8.39 13.84 7.01
N GLU A 21 -7.32 14.02 6.22
CA GLU A 21 -7.02 13.26 5.02
C GLU A 21 -5.51 13.07 4.83
N GLY A 22 -5.17 12.05 4.03
CA GLY A 22 -3.81 11.69 3.68
C GLY A 22 -3.67 11.18 2.25
N ASP A 23 -2.43 11.05 1.81
CA ASP A 23 -2.11 10.69 0.43
C ASP A 23 -1.44 9.32 0.35
N LEU A 24 -1.66 8.60 -0.75
CA LEU A 24 -1.00 7.33 -1.07
C LEU A 24 -0.32 7.41 -2.43
N SER A 25 1.00 7.27 -2.46
CA SER A 25 1.80 7.20 -3.68
C SER A 25 2.23 5.77 -3.95
N VAL A 26 1.99 5.27 -5.17
CA VAL A 26 2.48 3.97 -5.64
C VAL A 26 3.48 4.21 -6.77
N SER A 27 4.67 3.62 -6.65
CA SER A 27 5.78 3.84 -7.58
C SER A 27 6.40 2.53 -8.09
N LYS A 28 6.86 2.55 -9.34
CA LYS A 28 7.45 1.40 -10.02
C LYS A 28 8.90 1.67 -10.44
N THR A 29 9.81 0.78 -10.04
CA THR A 29 11.18 0.73 -10.53
C THR A 29 11.47 -0.66 -11.12
N VAL A 30 12.24 -0.70 -12.21
CA VAL A 30 12.66 -1.93 -12.89
C VAL A 30 14.17 -1.89 -12.95
N ILE A 31 14.81 -2.98 -12.55
CA ILE A 31 16.26 -3.05 -12.34
C ILE A 31 16.77 -4.27 -13.11
N GLY A 32 17.87 -4.10 -13.84
CA GLY A 32 18.51 -5.18 -14.59
C GLY A 32 19.15 -4.67 -15.88
N LYS A 33 19.74 -5.60 -16.65
CA LYS A 33 20.31 -5.31 -17.97
C LYS A 33 19.22 -5.37 -19.06
N ASP A 34 19.31 -4.48 -20.04
CA ASP A 34 18.42 -4.43 -21.21
C ASP A 34 16.94 -4.42 -20.80
N ILE A 35 16.58 -3.59 -19.82
CA ILE A 35 15.20 -3.51 -19.32
C ILE A 35 14.29 -2.92 -20.39
N ASP A 36 13.11 -3.53 -20.55
CA ASP A 36 12.02 -2.92 -21.30
C ASP A 36 11.31 -1.91 -20.40
N THR A 37 11.64 -0.63 -20.57
CA THR A 37 11.01 0.47 -19.83
C THR A 37 9.60 0.77 -20.31
N SER A 38 9.17 0.20 -21.44
CA SER A 38 7.81 0.35 -21.97
C SER A 38 6.83 -0.65 -21.35
N LYS A 39 7.33 -1.74 -20.75
CA LYS A 39 6.52 -2.77 -20.10
C LYS A 39 5.65 -2.17 -19.00
N ARG A 40 4.35 -2.48 -19.08
CA ARG A 40 3.34 -2.08 -18.11
C ARG A 40 3.17 -3.17 -17.05
N PHE A 41 3.23 -2.76 -15.78
CA PHE A 41 2.93 -3.60 -14.62
C PHE A 41 1.59 -3.16 -14.05
N LYS A 42 0.71 -4.13 -13.76
CA LYS A 42 -0.64 -3.83 -13.26
C LYS A 42 -0.63 -3.80 -11.75
N PHE A 43 -1.20 -2.73 -11.19
CA PHE A 43 -1.36 -2.51 -9.77
C PHE A 43 -2.84 -2.52 -9.39
N ILE A 44 -3.10 -3.03 -8.18
CA ILE A 44 -4.40 -2.96 -7.53
C ILE A 44 -4.19 -2.43 -6.12
N VAL A 45 -4.82 -1.29 -5.82
CA VAL A 45 -4.93 -0.75 -4.47
C VAL A 45 -6.29 -1.17 -3.92
N THR A 46 -6.31 -1.79 -2.75
CA THR A 46 -7.51 -2.15 -2.00
C THR A 46 -7.50 -1.41 -0.67
N LEU A 47 -8.57 -0.69 -0.40
CA LEU A 47 -8.87 -0.05 0.88
C LEU A 47 -9.78 -0.99 1.69
N ASN A 48 -9.67 -0.95 3.02
CA ASN A 48 -10.60 -1.69 3.88
C ASN A 48 -12.01 -1.07 3.89
N ASP A 49 -12.11 0.24 3.66
CA ASP A 49 -13.39 0.93 3.50
C ASP A 49 -13.88 0.85 2.05
N LYS A 50 -14.96 0.08 1.85
CA LYS A 50 -15.59 -0.12 0.53
C LYS A 50 -16.56 0.99 0.15
N SER A 51 -16.86 1.93 1.04
CA SER A 51 -17.72 3.08 0.72
C SER A 51 -16.98 4.14 -0.12
N ILE A 52 -15.65 4.08 -0.16
CA ILE A 52 -14.81 5.00 -0.92
C ILE A 52 -14.96 4.73 -2.43
N ASN A 53 -15.44 5.75 -3.13
CA ASN A 53 -15.74 5.73 -4.56
C ASN A 53 -15.38 7.08 -5.20
N GLY A 54 -15.04 7.04 -6.49
CA GLY A 54 -14.71 8.23 -7.27
C GLY A 54 -13.22 8.50 -7.39
N ASN A 55 -12.87 9.69 -7.85
CA ASN A 55 -11.49 10.07 -8.14
C ASN A 55 -10.80 10.67 -6.91
N TYR A 56 -9.68 10.06 -6.52
CA TYR A 56 -8.76 10.56 -5.52
C TYR A 56 -7.43 10.80 -6.24
N GLY A 57 -7.16 12.04 -6.65
CA GLY A 57 -5.99 12.37 -7.48
C GLY A 57 -5.95 11.56 -8.78
N ASP A 58 -4.89 10.77 -8.97
CA ASP A 58 -4.66 9.97 -10.18
C ASP A 58 -5.37 8.60 -10.17
N MET A 59 -6.09 8.27 -9.09
CA MET A 59 -6.69 6.96 -8.85
C MET A 59 -8.21 7.06 -8.77
N GLU A 60 -8.91 6.33 -9.64
CA GLU A 60 -10.35 6.11 -9.53
C GLU A 60 -10.60 4.89 -8.64
N PHE A 61 -11.39 5.05 -7.58
CA PHE A 61 -11.81 3.98 -6.69
C PHE A 61 -13.25 3.56 -6.99
N LYS A 62 -13.48 2.24 -7.01
CA LYS A 62 -14.80 1.62 -7.06
C LYS A 62 -14.87 0.57 -5.96
N ASN A 63 -15.76 0.78 -5.01
CA ASN A 63 -15.91 -0.04 -3.80
C ASN A 63 -14.59 -0.24 -3.05
N GLY A 64 -13.83 0.84 -2.84
CA GLY A 64 -12.52 0.80 -2.18
C GLY A 64 -11.40 0.17 -3.01
N VAL A 65 -11.60 -0.11 -4.30
CA VAL A 65 -10.59 -0.73 -5.17
C VAL A 65 -10.24 0.20 -6.33
N SER A 66 -8.94 0.42 -6.55
CA SER A 66 -8.41 1.11 -7.73
C SER A 66 -7.45 0.21 -8.48
N SER A 67 -7.53 0.18 -9.82
CA SER A 67 -6.61 -0.58 -10.67
C SER A 67 -6.03 0.31 -11.76
N PHE A 68 -4.71 0.23 -11.94
CA PHE A 68 -3.97 1.04 -12.91
C PHE A 68 -2.68 0.32 -13.32
N GLU A 69 -1.97 0.89 -14.28
CA GLU A 69 -0.68 0.38 -14.74
C GLU A 69 0.40 1.43 -14.55
N LEU A 70 1.61 0.97 -14.23
CA LEU A 70 2.82 1.80 -14.22
C LEU A 70 3.91 1.14 -15.06
N LYS A 71 4.65 1.97 -15.79
CA LYS A 71 5.92 1.62 -16.41
C LYS A 71 7.09 1.89 -15.46
N HIS A 72 8.30 1.52 -15.88
CA HIS A 72 9.51 1.91 -15.16
C HIS A 72 9.56 3.43 -14.92
N GLY A 73 9.85 3.83 -13.68
CA GLY A 73 10.01 5.23 -13.27
C GLY A 73 8.69 5.98 -13.06
N GLN A 74 7.53 5.35 -13.29
CA GLN A 74 6.24 5.99 -13.12
C GLN A 74 5.69 5.82 -11.70
N SER A 75 4.82 6.75 -11.33
CA SER A 75 4.02 6.71 -10.11
C SER A 75 2.60 7.24 -10.35
N LYS A 76 1.71 6.93 -9.42
CA LYS A 76 0.38 7.54 -9.29
C LYS A 76 0.14 7.90 -7.82
N ILE A 77 -0.59 9.00 -7.59
CA ILE A 77 -0.89 9.49 -6.25
C ILE A 77 -2.41 9.55 -6.06
N ALA A 78 -2.91 8.82 -5.05
CA ALA A 78 -4.23 9.08 -4.50
C ALA A 78 -4.12 10.20 -3.47
N LYS A 79 -4.93 11.24 -3.63
CA LYS A 79 -4.95 12.41 -2.74
C LYS A 79 -6.23 12.46 -1.93
N GLY A 80 -6.14 12.91 -0.70
CA GLY A 80 -7.33 13.19 0.12
C GLY A 80 -8.08 11.94 0.57
N LEU A 81 -7.38 10.83 0.80
CA LEU A 81 -8.00 9.63 1.37
C LEU A 81 -8.28 9.88 2.86
N PRO A 82 -9.42 9.40 3.41
CA PRO A 82 -9.72 9.56 4.83
C PRO A 82 -8.63 8.92 5.71
N LEU A 83 -8.33 9.56 6.84
CA LEU A 83 -7.39 9.01 7.82
C LEU A 83 -7.88 7.66 8.37
N SER A 84 -6.92 6.85 8.83
CA SER A 84 -7.14 5.52 9.41
C SER A 84 -7.73 4.46 8.48
N VAL A 85 -7.94 4.78 7.20
CA VAL A 85 -8.22 3.79 6.16
C VAL A 85 -6.97 2.95 5.96
N LYS A 86 -7.14 1.63 6.01
CA LYS A 86 -6.06 0.68 5.74
C LYS A 86 -6.02 0.37 4.25
N TYR A 87 -4.81 0.26 3.71
CA TYR A 87 -4.59 -0.07 2.32
C TYR A 87 -3.73 -1.32 2.16
N SER A 88 -3.90 -1.99 1.02
CA SER A 88 -3.01 -3.00 0.47
C SER A 88 -2.81 -2.76 -1.02
N VAL A 89 -1.58 -2.88 -1.49
CA VAL A 89 -1.21 -2.71 -2.90
C VAL A 89 -0.62 -4.02 -3.39
N LYS A 90 -1.10 -4.51 -4.54
CA LYS A 90 -0.59 -5.71 -5.21
C LYS A 90 -0.14 -5.37 -6.62
N GLU A 91 0.97 -5.97 -7.04
CA GLU A 91 1.45 -5.93 -8.42
C GLU A 91 1.14 -7.26 -9.12
N SER A 92 0.92 -7.23 -10.44
CA SER A 92 0.79 -8.39 -11.32
C SER A 92 1.50 -8.12 -12.66
N ASN A 93 1.53 -9.13 -13.54
CA ASN A 93 2.23 -9.10 -14.85
C ASN A 93 3.77 -8.97 -14.76
N TYR A 94 4.36 -9.45 -13.66
CA TYR A 94 5.80 -9.42 -13.39
C TYR A 94 6.55 -10.70 -13.81
N ASN A 95 6.02 -11.50 -14.74
CA ASN A 95 6.71 -12.70 -15.23
C ASN A 95 8.11 -12.37 -15.76
N GLY A 96 9.11 -13.15 -15.33
CA GLY A 96 10.53 -12.90 -15.65
C GLY A 96 11.21 -11.90 -14.71
N TYR A 97 10.57 -11.50 -13.61
CA TYR A 97 11.13 -10.60 -12.61
C TYR A 97 11.02 -11.20 -11.20
N LYS A 98 12.00 -10.88 -10.35
CA LYS A 98 11.90 -10.99 -8.89
C LYS A 98 11.39 -9.65 -8.34
N VAL A 99 10.25 -9.68 -7.65
CA VAL A 99 9.57 -8.48 -7.13
C VAL A 99 9.97 -8.23 -5.68
N LYS A 100 10.25 -6.98 -5.33
CA LYS A 100 10.33 -6.48 -3.96
C LYS A 100 9.33 -5.34 -3.79
N SER A 101 8.67 -5.28 -2.64
CA SER A 101 7.76 -4.18 -2.29
C SER A 101 8.10 -3.60 -0.92
N ILE A 102 7.98 -2.29 -0.79
CA ILE A 102 8.14 -1.55 0.47
C ILE A 102 6.82 -0.86 0.79
N ASN A 103 6.35 -1.02 2.04
CA ASN A 103 5.10 -0.44 2.55
C ASN A 103 3.88 -0.78 1.68
N SER A 104 3.81 -1.99 1.11
CA SER A 104 2.66 -2.42 0.28
C SER A 104 1.37 -2.58 1.08
N THR A 105 1.44 -2.54 2.41
CA THR A 105 0.30 -2.40 3.30
C THR A 105 0.56 -1.28 4.31
N GLY A 106 -0.51 -0.68 4.81
CA GLY A 106 -0.40 0.37 5.81
C GLY A 106 -1.74 1.02 6.12
N GLU A 107 -1.66 2.15 6.79
CA GLU A 107 -2.79 2.97 7.19
C GLU A 107 -2.56 4.42 6.74
N ILE A 108 -3.59 5.06 6.19
CA ILE A 108 -3.55 6.45 5.78
C ILE A 108 -3.42 7.33 7.02
N ASN A 109 -2.42 8.21 7.00
CA ASN A 109 -2.15 9.19 8.03
C ASN A 109 -1.99 10.57 7.38
N ASN A 110 -1.77 11.61 8.18
CA ASN A 110 -1.64 12.99 7.69
C ASN A 110 -0.37 13.27 6.87
N LYS A 111 0.42 12.24 6.53
CA LYS A 111 1.57 12.30 5.64
C LYS A 111 1.36 11.38 4.44
N ILE A 112 2.12 11.62 3.38
CA ILE A 112 2.10 10.78 2.21
C ILE A 112 2.69 9.39 2.50
N SER A 113 1.86 8.37 2.33
CA SER A 113 2.26 6.96 2.35
C SER A 113 2.96 6.62 1.03
N ASN A 114 4.25 6.27 1.08
CA ASN A 114 5.04 5.96 -0.11
C ASN A 114 5.22 4.45 -0.26
N VAL A 115 4.53 3.88 -1.26
CA VAL A 115 4.61 2.47 -1.65
C VAL A 115 5.54 2.34 -2.85
N LYS A 116 6.51 1.43 -2.75
CA LYS A 116 7.52 1.21 -3.79
C LYS A 116 7.51 -0.24 -4.23
N PHE A 117 7.53 -0.47 -5.54
CA PHE A 117 7.70 -1.80 -6.15
C PHE A 117 8.92 -1.84 -7.07
N GLU A 118 9.87 -2.71 -6.75
CA GLU A 118 11.10 -2.94 -7.51
C GLU A 118 11.08 -4.30 -8.20
N ASN A 119 11.17 -4.31 -9.53
CA ASN A 119 11.23 -5.54 -10.32
C ASN A 119 12.63 -5.76 -10.86
N HIS A 120 13.29 -6.80 -10.36
CA HIS A 120 14.61 -7.20 -10.81
C HIS A 120 14.48 -8.23 -11.93
N LYS A 121 14.92 -7.89 -13.14
CA LYS A 121 14.86 -8.78 -14.31
C LYS A 121 15.72 -10.02 -14.06
N ILE A 122 15.15 -11.20 -14.28
CA ILE A 122 15.87 -12.47 -14.16
C ILE A 122 16.64 -12.69 -15.47
N SER A 123 17.95 -12.91 -15.38
CA SER A 123 18.78 -13.19 -16.56
C SER A 123 18.47 -14.57 -17.13
N LYS A 124 18.23 -14.66 -18.45
CA LYS A 124 18.18 -15.94 -19.16
C LYS A 124 19.61 -16.52 -19.19
N GLY A 125 19.86 -17.49 -18.33
CA GLY A 125 21.20 -18.06 -18.08
C GLY A 125 21.40 -18.60 -16.67
N SER A 126 20.51 -18.29 -15.73
CA SER A 126 20.42 -19.01 -14.46
C SER A 126 19.77 -20.38 -14.67
N SER A 127 20.47 -21.28 -15.38
CA SER A 127 20.27 -22.71 -15.20
C SER A 127 20.59 -23.01 -13.74
N VAL A 128 19.58 -23.41 -12.97
CA VAL A 128 19.78 -23.95 -11.63
C VAL A 128 20.75 -25.12 -11.78
N LYS A 129 21.94 -24.98 -11.18
CA LYS A 129 22.85 -26.11 -11.02
C LYS A 129 22.17 -27.03 -10.02
N ASN A 130 21.46 -28.05 -10.49
CA ASN A 130 20.94 -29.13 -9.64
C ASN A 130 22.13 -29.98 -9.19
N SER A 131 22.87 -29.51 -8.19
CA SER A 131 23.71 -30.37 -7.37
C SER A 131 22.83 -30.88 -6.23
N PRO A 132 22.82 -32.17 -5.90
CA PRO A 132 22.07 -32.64 -4.74
C PRO A 132 22.78 -32.12 -3.48
N GLU A 133 22.18 -31.14 -2.82
CA GLU A 133 22.54 -30.72 -1.47
C GLU A 133 21.44 -31.20 -0.53
N THR A 134 21.74 -32.28 0.21
CA THR A 134 20.93 -32.66 1.36
C THR A 134 21.24 -31.68 2.49
N GLY A 135 20.27 -30.82 2.83
CA GLY A 135 20.34 -29.90 3.97
C GLY A 135 20.41 -28.42 3.59
N ASP A 136 19.57 -27.96 2.66
CA ASP A 136 19.60 -26.56 2.20
C ASP A 136 18.39 -25.76 2.76
N ASP A 137 18.69 -24.75 3.59
CA ASP A 137 17.74 -23.99 4.46
C ASP A 137 16.91 -22.93 3.71
N ASN A 138 16.72 -23.11 2.40
CA ASN A 138 16.18 -22.07 1.52
C ASN A 138 14.65 -22.00 1.48
N ASN A 139 13.99 -22.35 2.59
CA ASN A 139 12.54 -22.24 2.71
C ASN A 139 12.03 -20.79 2.92
N LEU A 140 12.91 -19.79 2.75
CA LEU A 140 12.55 -18.37 2.81
C LEU A 140 11.45 -18.02 1.78
N TYR A 141 11.42 -18.67 0.61
CA TYR A 141 10.34 -18.45 -0.36
C TYR A 141 8.99 -19.01 0.12
N MET A 142 8.99 -20.10 0.90
CA MET A 142 7.77 -20.59 1.52
C MET A 142 7.35 -19.68 2.67
N TYR A 143 8.27 -19.16 3.50
CA TYR A 143 7.94 -18.19 4.54
C TYR A 143 7.46 -16.83 3.99
N ILE A 144 8.01 -16.35 2.88
CA ILE A 144 7.55 -15.11 2.23
C ILE A 144 6.15 -15.29 1.64
N ILE A 145 5.85 -16.46 1.03
CA ILE A 145 4.50 -16.77 0.54
C ILE A 145 3.54 -17.01 1.73
N LEU A 146 4.01 -17.63 2.81
CA LEU A 146 3.22 -17.89 4.02
C LEU A 146 2.90 -16.59 4.78
N LEU A 147 3.81 -15.61 4.82
CA LEU A 147 3.58 -14.26 5.35
C LEU A 147 2.65 -13.43 4.44
N ALA A 148 2.76 -13.57 3.12
CA ALA A 148 1.87 -12.90 2.18
C ALA A 148 0.44 -13.50 2.18
N ALA A 149 0.30 -14.78 2.49
CA ALA A 149 -0.98 -15.48 2.60
C ALA A 149 -1.63 -15.35 4.00
N SER A 150 -0.84 -15.16 5.07
CA SER A 150 -1.35 -15.17 6.46
C SER A 150 -2.22 -13.96 6.84
N VAL A 151 -2.18 -12.85 6.08
CA VAL A 151 -3.06 -11.70 6.35
C VAL A 151 -4.53 -11.99 6.02
N ILE A 152 -4.83 -13.04 5.24
CA ILE A 152 -6.21 -13.42 4.89
C ILE A 152 -6.82 -14.40 5.92
N MET A 153 -6.01 -15.16 6.66
CA MET A 153 -6.52 -16.14 7.63
C MET A 153 -6.99 -15.51 8.94
N ILE A 154 -6.39 -14.39 9.39
CA ILE A 154 -6.82 -13.73 10.64
C ILE A 154 -8.23 -13.14 10.48
N SER A 155 -8.59 -12.61 9.31
CA SER A 155 -9.92 -12.03 9.07
C SER A 155 -11.04 -13.08 9.09
N ILE A 156 -10.77 -14.30 8.61
CA ILE A 156 -11.74 -15.39 8.56
C ILE A 156 -11.92 -16.02 9.96
N VAL A 157 -10.85 -16.12 10.75
CA VAL A 157 -10.90 -16.63 12.12
C VAL A 157 -11.67 -15.67 13.04
N SER A 158 -11.42 -14.35 12.98
CA SER A 158 -12.17 -13.36 13.78
C SER A 158 -13.67 -13.33 13.43
N PHE A 159 -14.03 -13.54 12.16
CA PHE A 159 -15.43 -13.62 11.74
C PHE A 159 -16.12 -14.91 12.22
N THR A 160 -15.39 -16.03 12.31
CA THR A 160 -15.94 -17.31 12.78
C THR A 160 -16.13 -17.34 14.31
N ILE A 161 -15.25 -16.69 15.08
CA ILE A 161 -15.34 -16.65 16.55
C ILE A 161 -16.53 -15.78 17.01
N ASN A 162 -16.86 -14.69 16.31
CA ASN A 162 -17.92 -13.78 16.76
C ASN A 162 -19.36 -14.31 16.52
N LYS A 163 -19.54 -15.35 15.70
CA LYS A 163 -20.86 -15.97 15.47
C LYS A 163 -21.24 -16.99 16.55
N ASN A 164 -20.27 -17.51 17.32
CA ASN A 164 -20.52 -18.59 18.28
C ASN A 164 -20.78 -18.13 19.72
N ASN A 165 -20.77 -16.81 20.01
CA ASN A 165 -21.04 -16.26 21.35
C ASN A 165 -22.39 -15.53 21.47
N THR A 166 -23.34 -15.78 20.55
CA THR A 166 -24.73 -15.32 20.70
C THR A 166 -25.69 -16.49 20.55
N LYS A 167 -25.76 -17.30 21.62
CA LYS A 167 -27.00 -17.91 22.10
C LYS A 167 -26.86 -18.28 23.56
#